data_AF-A0A9X1VI39-F1
#
_entry.id   AF-A0A9X1VI39-F1
#
_cell.length_a   1.000
_cell.length_b   1.000
_cell.length_c   1.000
_cell.angle_alpha   90.00
_cell.angle_beta   90.00
_cell.angle_gamma   90.00
#
_symmetry.space_group_name_H-M   'P 1'
#
loop_
_entity.id
_entity.type
_entity.pdbx_description
1 polymer ?
#
loop_
_entity_poly.entity_id
_entity_poly.type
_entity_poly.pdbx_seq_one_letter_code
_entity_poly.pdbx_strand_id
1 'polypeptide(L)' 'MTTAPKRTYSVEDFSELINARLQRLEGTQEARQRYGGLLAVLRQQVDSYRQSRPAGK' A
#
# COMPACT_ATOMS: atom_id res chain seq x y z
N MET A 1 21.07 -6.27 28.08
CA MET A 1 20.48 -5.11 27.37
C MET A 1 20.43 -5.44 25.89
N THR A 2 19.29 -5.92 25.39
CA THR A 2 19.10 -6.31 23.99
C THR A 2 18.70 -5.08 23.18
N THR A 3 19.65 -4.48 22.47
CA THR A 3 19.39 -3.37 21.54
C THR A 3 18.78 -3.91 20.26
N ALA A 4 17.49 -4.22 20.27
CA ALA A 4 16.75 -4.47 19.04
C ALA A 4 16.75 -3.17 18.22
N PRO A 5 17.19 -3.18 16.95
CA PRO A 5 17.19 -1.97 16.13
C PRO A 5 15.76 -1.49 15.96
N LYS A 6 15.51 -0.24 16.35
CA LYS A 6 14.22 0.44 16.17
C LYS A 6 14.03 0.63 14.66
N ARG A 7 13.35 -0.32 14.01
CA ARG A 7 12.99 -0.21 12.58
C ARG A 7 12.13 1.03 12.41
N THR A 8 12.75 2.12 11.96
CA THR A 8 12.05 3.32 11.52
C THR A 8 11.46 3.01 10.15
N TYR A 9 10.19 2.62 10.12
CA TYR A 9 9.47 2.48 8.85
C TYR A 9 9.36 3.87 8.22
N SER A 10 9.93 4.02 7.02
CA SER A 10 9.69 5.22 6.24
C SER A 10 8.25 5.23 5.73
N VAL A 11 7.77 6.41 5.33
CA VAL A 11 6.45 6.51 4.69
C VAL A 11 6.44 5.75 3.35
N GLU A 12 7.59 5.60 2.69
CA GLU A 12 7.76 4.75 1.51
C GLU A 12 7.60 3.27 1.83
N ASP A 13 8.24 2.78 2.88
CA ASP A 13 8.09 1.38 3.31
C ASP A 13 6.63 1.05 3.62
N PHE A 14 5.94 1.99 4.27
CA PHE A 14 4.51 1.85 4.55
C PHE A 14 3.68 1.87 3.26
N SER A 15 3.99 2.77 2.32
CA SER A 15 3.28 2.84 1.03
C SER A 15 3.47 1.57 0.19
N GLU A 16 4.67 1.00 0.17
CA GLU A 16 4.96 -0.28 -0.49
C GLU A 16 4.20 -1.42 0.17
N LEU A 17 4.15 -1.44 1.51
CA LEU A 17 3.41 -2.46 2.27
C LEU A 17 1.91 -2.43 1.94
N ILE A 18 1.30 -1.24 1.92
CA ILE A 18 -0.11 -1.06 1.56
C ILE A 18 -0.36 -1.49 0.12
N ASN A 19 0.50 -1.09 -0.82
CA ASN A 19 0.37 -1.49 -2.22
C ASN A 19 0.43 -3.02 -2.39
N ALA A 20 1.42 -3.68 -1.77
CA ALA A 20 1.57 -5.14 -1.85
C ALA A 20 0.36 -5.87 -1.23
N ARG A 21 -0.20 -5.34 -0.14
CA ARG A 21 -1.39 -5.94 0.48
C ARG A 21 -2.63 -5.75 -0.37
N LEU A 22 -2.79 -4.57 -0.96
CA LEU A 22 -3.91 -4.27 -1.86
C LEU A 22 -3.87 -5.15 -3.11
N GLN A 23 -2.70 -5.35 -3.72
CA GLN A 23 -2.53 -6.25 -4.88
C GLN A 23 -2.94 -7.70 -4.55
N ARG A 24 -2.61 -8.21 -3.36
CA ARG A 24 -3.04 -9.55 -2.95
C ARG A 24 -4.56 -9.65 -2.78
N LEU A 25 -5.18 -8.64 -2.19
CA LEU A 25 -6.63 -8.58 -2.03
C LEU A 25 -7.32 -8.50 -3.38
N GLU A 26 -6.84 -7.64 -4.27
CA GLU A 26 -7.31 -7.58 -5.65
C GLU A 26 -7.08 -8.89 -6.39
N GLY A 27 -6.07 -9.68 -6.08
CA GLY A 27 -5.86 -11.01 -6.69
C GLY A 27 -6.93 -12.04 -6.31
N THR A 28 -7.73 -11.78 -5.26
CA THR A 28 -8.67 -12.75 -4.70
C THR A 28 -10.08 -12.52 -5.26
N GLN A 29 -10.67 -13.53 -5.91
CA GLN A 29 -11.99 -13.42 -6.55
C GLN A 29 -13.10 -13.04 -5.56
N GLU A 30 -13.09 -13.60 -4.35
CA GLU A 30 -14.05 -13.26 -3.30
C GLU A 30 -13.97 -11.78 -2.91
N ALA A 31 -12.76 -11.24 -2.76
CA ALA A 31 -12.56 -9.84 -2.41
C ALA A 31 -13.00 -8.90 -3.53
N ARG A 32 -12.78 -9.27 -4.80
CA ARG A 32 -13.30 -8.51 -5.95
C ARG A 32 -14.84 -8.48 -5.96
N GLN A 33 -15.49 -9.61 -5.69
CA GLN A 33 -16.95 -9.69 -5.71
C GLN A 33 -17.60 -8.91 -4.55
N ARG A 34 -17.02 -8.99 -3.36
CA ARG A 34 -17.57 -8.35 -2.15
C ARG A 34 -17.18 -6.87 -2.01
N TYR A 35 -15.97 -6.53 -2.43
CA TYR A 35 -15.35 -5.23 -2.14
C TYR A 35 -14.79 -4.52 -3.38
N GLY A 36 -15.14 -4.95 -4.60
CA GLY A 36 -14.56 -4.42 -5.84
C GLY A 36 -14.57 -2.89 -5.94
N GLY A 37 -15.67 -2.24 -5.58
CA GLY A 37 -15.76 -0.77 -5.56
C GLY A 37 -14.82 -0.12 -4.54
N LEU A 38 -14.71 -0.69 -3.34
CA LEU A 38 -13.80 -0.20 -2.31
C LEU A 38 -12.33 -0.41 -2.70
N LEU A 39 -12.00 -1.57 -3.28
CA LEU A 39 -10.66 -1.88 -3.79
C LEU A 39 -10.25 -0.90 -4.89
N ALA A 40 -11.16 -0.55 -5.80
CA ALA A 40 -10.90 0.44 -6.84
C ALA A 40 -10.60 1.84 -6.26
N VAL A 41 -11.35 2.28 -5.25
CA VAL A 41 -11.09 3.56 -4.56
C VAL A 41 -9.73 3.52 -3.86
N LEU A 42 -9.43 2.44 -3.13
CA LEU A 42 -8.14 2.29 -2.45
C LEU A 42 -6.97 2.29 -3.44
N ARG A 43 -7.14 1.63 -4.59
CA ARG A 43 -6.15 1.62 -5.68
C ARG A 43 -5.89 3.03 -6.19
N GLN A 44 -6.96 3.77 -6.51
CA GLN A 44 -6.85 5.15 -6.96
C GLN A 44 -6.12 6.04 -5.94
N GLN A 45 -6.39 5.89 -4.65
CA GLN A 45 -5.73 6.67 -3.60
C GLN A 45 -4.24 6.33 -3.48
N VAL A 46 -3.89 5.04 -3.51
CA VAL A 46 -2.48 4.59 -3.48
C VAL A 46 -1.73 5.11 -4.70
N ASP A 47 -2.31 5.00 -5.90
CA ASP A 47 -1.68 5.46 -7.13
C ASP A 47 -1.52 6.99 -7.13
N SER A 48 -2.55 7.73 -6.68
CA SER A 48 -2.50 9.19 -6.54
C SER A 48 -1.40 9.64 -5.58
N TYR A 49 -1.25 8.95 -4.45
CA TYR A 49 -0.20 9.23 -3.47
C TYR A 49 1.20 9.01 -4.06
N ARG A 50 1.39 7.93 -4.83
CA ARG A 50 2.67 7.62 -5.49
C ARG A 50 3.00 8.59 -6.63
N GLN A 51 2.00 9.01 -7.40
CA GLN A 51 2.16 9.97 -8.50
C GLN A 51 2.38 11.40 -8.02
N SER A 52 1.78 11.79 -6.89
CA SER A 52 1.92 13.13 -6.31
C SER A 52 3.30 13.37 -5.70
N ARG A 53 4.10 12.31 -5.50
CA ARG A 53 5.49 12.45 -5.08
C ARG A 53 6.35 12.70 -6.31
N PRO A 54 7.03 13.87 -6.43
CA PRO A 54 8.10 13.99 -7.40
C PRO A 54 9.12 12.92 -7.04
N ALA A 55 9.49 12.07 -8.02
CA ALA A 55 10.69 11.25 -7.91
C ALA A 55 11.80 12.16 -7.40
N GLY A 56 12.36 11.81 -6.23
CA GLY A 56 13.30 12.67 -5.51
C GLY A 56 14.35 13.25 -6.47
N LYS A 57 14.47 14.57 -6.44
CA LYS A 57 15.67 15.27 -6.91
C LYS A 57 16.77 15.10 -5.87
#